data_AF-A6IQR9-F1
#
_entry.id   AF-A6IQR9-F1
#
_cell.length_a   1.000
_cell.length_b   1.000
_cell.length_c   1.000
_cell.angle_alpha   90.00
_cell.angle_beta   90.00
_cell.angle_gamma   90.00
#
_symmetry.space_group_name_H-M   'P 1'
#
loop_
_entity.id
_entity.type
_entity.pdbx_description
1 polymer ?
#
loop_
_entity_poly.entity_id
_entity_poly.type
_entity_poly.pdbx_seq_one_letter_code
_entity_poly.pdbx_strand_id
1 'polypeptide(L)'
;MKELRGASIPGAMETTFKCYTGAIIMLITFGRIVHQVTRYRPHVLITVTHNPPDNRTGPSVSRYCLCLCKNEVQVDWVEDLDL
;
A
#
# COMPACT_ATOMS: atom_id res chain seq x y z
N MET A 1 16.36 5.45 7.94
CA MET A 1 15.40 4.36 7.63
C MET A 1 15.13 4.23 6.11
N LYS A 2 16.17 4.00 5.27
CA LYS A 2 16.00 3.89 3.81
C LYS A 2 16.06 2.46 3.25
N GLU A 3 16.45 1.46 4.05
CA GLU A 3 16.83 0.14 3.51
C GLU A 3 15.87 -1.02 3.83
N LEU A 4 14.94 -0.88 4.78
CA LEU A 4 14.02 -1.98 5.16
C LEU A 4 12.84 -2.18 4.17
N ARG A 5 12.62 -1.27 3.21
CA ARG A 5 11.41 -1.30 2.38
C ARG A 5 11.45 -2.33 1.24
N GLY A 6 12.62 -2.71 0.76
CA GLY A 6 12.76 -3.61 -0.41
C GLY A 6 12.60 -5.10 -0.09
N ALA A 7 13.10 -5.55 1.07
CA ALA A 7 13.12 -6.97 1.43
C ALA A 7 11.78 -7.48 2.00
N SER A 8 10.95 -6.60 2.55
CA SER A 8 9.64 -6.96 3.11
C SER A 8 8.59 -7.26 2.03
N ILE A 9 8.69 -6.60 0.87
CA ILE A 9 7.69 -6.74 -0.21
C ILE A 9 7.64 -8.18 -0.77
N PRO A 10 8.75 -8.82 -1.15
CA PRO A 10 8.72 -10.21 -1.64
C PRO A 10 8.09 -11.18 -0.61
N GLY A 11 8.46 -11.07 0.66
CA GLY A 11 7.93 -11.92 1.72
C GLY A 11 6.43 -11.74 1.93
N ALA A 12 5.95 -10.49 1.95
CA ALA A 12 4.53 -10.19 2.07
C ALA A 12 3.71 -10.67 0.85
N MET A 13 4.27 -10.58 -0.36
CA MET A 13 3.61 -11.12 -1.55
C MET A 13 3.55 -12.64 -1.53
N GLU A 14 4.63 -13.30 -1.11
CA GLU A 14 4.68 -14.75 -1.02
C GLU A 14 3.63 -15.29 -0.03
N THR A 15 3.45 -14.66 1.13
CA THR A 15 2.41 -15.06 2.09
C THR A 15 1.00 -14.81 1.54
N THR A 16 0.79 -13.70 0.82
CA THR A 16 -0.47 -13.40 0.14
C THR A 16 -0.83 -14.52 -0.84
N PHE A 17 0.13 -14.95 -1.68
CA PHE A 17 -0.09 -16.01 -2.65
C PHE A 17 -0.37 -17.36 -1.99
N LYS A 18 0.36 -17.69 -0.91
CA LYS A 18 0.16 -18.95 -0.17
C LYS A 18 -1.18 -19.01 0.55
N CYS A 19 -1.62 -17.88 1.12
CA CYS A 19 -2.84 -17.80 1.92
C CYS A 19 -4.09 -17.48 1.10
N TYR A 20 -3.98 -17.34 -0.23
CA TYR A 20 -5.09 -16.97 -1.12
C TYR A 20 -5.87 -15.73 -0.63
N THR A 21 -5.16 -14.74 -0.08
CA THR A 21 -5.82 -13.57 0.49
C THR A 21 -6.48 -12.75 -0.63
N GLY A 22 -7.75 -12.39 -0.44
CA GLY A 22 -8.53 -11.67 -1.45
C GLY A 22 -8.01 -10.26 -1.74
N ALA A 23 -7.43 -9.58 -0.74
CA ALA A 23 -6.88 -8.25 -0.88
C ALA A 23 -5.68 -8.03 0.04
N ILE A 24 -4.79 -7.13 -0.38
CA ILE A 24 -3.69 -6.61 0.43
C ILE A 24 -4.00 -5.14 0.73
N ILE A 25 -3.98 -4.77 2.01
CA ILE A 25 -4.11 -3.38 2.45
C ILE A 25 -2.70 -2.85 2.75
N MET A 26 -2.33 -1.75 2.10
CA MET A 26 -1.02 -1.13 2.27
C MET A 26 -1.16 0.35 2.63
N LEU A 27 -0.64 0.73 3.79
CA LEU A 27 -0.51 2.13 4.20
C LEU A 27 0.72 2.73 3.55
N ILE A 28 0.51 3.75 2.71
CA ILE A 28 1.57 4.40 1.96
C ILE A 28 1.62 5.88 2.30
N THR A 29 2.83 6.37 2.51
CA THR A 29 3.13 7.81 2.54
C THR A 29 3.62 8.32 1.19
N PHE A 30 4.11 7.42 0.32
CA PHE A 30 4.64 7.74 -1.00
C PHE A 30 4.26 6.67 -2.04
N GLY A 31 3.78 7.10 -3.21
CA GLY A 31 3.27 6.21 -4.27
C GLY A 31 4.30 5.28 -4.94
N ARG A 32 5.61 5.49 -4.75
CA ARG A 32 6.66 4.69 -5.44
C ARG A 32 6.68 3.21 -5.02
N ILE A 33 6.26 2.90 -3.79
CA ILE A 33 6.22 1.53 -3.26
C ILE A 33 5.12 0.72 -3.96
N VAL A 34 4.01 1.36 -4.31
CA VAL A 34 2.90 0.75 -5.06
C VAL A 34 3.40 0.21 -6.40
N HIS A 35 4.30 0.93 -7.07
CA HIS A 35 4.88 0.46 -8.33
C HIS A 35 5.74 -0.81 -8.14
N GLN A 36 6.42 -0.98 -7.00
CA GLN A 36 7.17 -2.19 -6.72
C GLN A 36 6.24 -3.38 -6.43
N VAL A 37 5.17 -3.16 -5.67
CA VAL A 37 4.17 -4.19 -5.33
C VAL A 37 3.37 -4.65 -6.54
N THR A 38 2.95 -3.72 -7.40
CA THR A 38 2.16 -4.03 -8.61
C THR A 38 2.89 -4.92 -9.60
N ARG A 39 4.23 -4.99 -9.56
CA ARG A 39 5.01 -5.95 -10.36
C ARG A 39 4.70 -7.40 -10.02
N TYR A 40 4.32 -7.67 -8.77
CA TYR A 40 3.92 -9.00 -8.33
C TYR A 40 2.49 -9.35 -8.73
N ARG A 41 1.73 -8.42 -9.32
CA ARG A 41 0.33 -8.61 -9.75
C ARG A 41 -0.57 -9.27 -8.69
N PRO A 42 -0.72 -8.65 -7.51
CA PRO A 42 -1.64 -9.14 -6.50
C PRO A 42 -3.08 -9.17 -7.01
N HIS A 43 -3.94 -10.00 -6.38
CA HIS A 43 -5.35 -10.15 -6.77
C HIS A 43 -6.11 -8.83 -6.67
N VAL A 44 -6.02 -8.16 -5.50
CA VAL A 44 -6.52 -6.82 -5.24
C VAL A 44 -5.50 -6.10 -4.35
N LEU A 45 -5.12 -4.88 -4.72
CA LEU A 45 -4.27 -4.00 -3.92
C LEU A 45 -5.05 -2.76 -3.51
N ILE A 46 -5.25 -2.58 -2.21
CA ILE A 46 -5.88 -1.40 -1.63
C ILE A 46 -4.78 -0.59 -0.95
N THR A 47 -4.56 0.63 -1.42
CA THR A 47 -3.59 1.53 -0.81
C THR A 47 -4.27 2.65 -0.08
N VAL A 48 -3.92 2.84 1.18
CA VAL A 48 -4.44 3.91 2.03
C VAL A 48 -3.37 4.97 2.20
N THR A 49 -3.72 6.23 1.92
CA THR A 49 -2.80 7.36 2.07
C THR A 49 -3.51 8.59 2.59
N HIS A 50 -2.85 9.37 3.46
CA HIS A 50 -3.26 10.74 3.77
C HIS A 50 -2.78 11.75 2.72
N ASN A 51 -1.74 11.40 1.97
CA ASN A 51 -1.17 12.25 0.94
C ASN A 51 -1.33 11.57 -0.43
N PRO A 52 -2.35 11.92 -1.22
CA PRO A 52 -2.53 11.32 -2.52
C PRO A 52 -1.33 11.70 -3.39
N PRO A 53 -0.70 10.75 -4.11
CA PRO A 53 0.28 11.14 -5.11
C PRO A 53 -0.39 12.08 -6.11
N ASP A 54 0.34 13.11 -6.52
CA ASP A 54 -0.10 13.98 -7.60
C ASP A 54 -0.52 13.07 -8.77
N ASN A 55 -1.78 13.21 -9.19
CA ASN A 55 -2.65 12.24 -9.91
C ASN A 55 -2.03 11.59 -11.17
N ARG A 56 -0.85 12.04 -11.57
CA ARG A 56 -0.08 11.64 -12.75
C ARG A 56 0.81 10.41 -12.59
N THR A 57 1.12 9.94 -11.37
CA THR A 57 2.17 8.90 -11.16
C THR A 57 1.72 7.60 -10.48
N GLY A 58 0.42 7.44 -10.21
CA GLY A 58 -0.11 6.15 -9.75
C GLY A 58 0.07 5.05 -10.80
N PRO A 59 0.33 3.79 -10.41
CA PRO A 59 0.39 2.70 -11.37
C PRO A 59 -1.00 2.51 -12.02
N SER A 60 -1.06 2.63 -13.34
CA SER A 60 -2.27 2.35 -14.13
C SER A 60 -2.48 0.83 -14.19
N VAL A 61 -3.01 0.26 -13.12
CA VAL A 61 -3.21 -1.19 -12.97
C VAL A 61 -4.66 -1.42 -12.54
N SER A 62 -5.41 -2.23 -13.29
CA SER A 62 -6.85 -2.46 -13.07
C SER A 62 -7.24 -3.11 -11.74
N ARG A 63 -6.27 -3.52 -10.90
CA ARG A 63 -6.47 -4.18 -9.60
C ARG A 63 -6.00 -3.33 -8.42
N TYR A 64 -5.73 -2.06 -8.67
CA TYR A 64 -5.26 -1.08 -7.70
C TYR A 64 -6.39 -0.12 -7.33
N CYS A 65 -6.68 -0.01 -6.04
CA CYS A 65 -7.61 0.97 -5.50
C CYS A 65 -6.85 1.93 -4.57
N LEU A 66 -6.95 3.23 -4.83
CA LEU A 66 -6.39 4.27 -3.97
C LEU A 66 -7.48 4.81 -3.05
N CYS A 67 -7.31 4.58 -1.75
CA CYS A 67 -8.12 5.13 -0.68
C CYS A 67 -7.40 6.35 -0.09
N LEU A 68 -8.08 7.49 -0.11
CA LEU A 68 -7.60 8.72 0.52
C LEU A 68 -8.19 8.82 1.92
N CYS A 69 -7.33 8.77 2.94
CA CYS A 69 -7.70 9.12 4.30
C CYS A 69 -7.88 10.63 4.40
N LYS A 70 -9.11 11.06 4.69
CA LYS A 70 -9.46 12.47 4.91
C LYS A 70 -9.38 12.89 6.38
N ASN A 71 -9.20 11.93 7.27
CA ASN A 71 -9.10 12.19 8.70
C ASN A 71 -7.81 12.97 8.99
N GLU A 72 -7.86 13.82 10.02
CA GLU A 72 -6.66 14.45 10.54
C GLU A 72 -5.73 13.37 11.10
N VAL A 73 -4.43 13.54 10.84
CA VAL A 73 -3.40 12.62 11.31
C VAL A 73 -3.37 12.69 12.83
N GLN A 74 -3.56 11.56 13.50
CA GLN A 74 -3.47 11.50 14.95
C GLN A 74 -2.01 11.61 15.40
N VAL A 75 -1.81 12.10 16.63
CA VAL A 75 -0.45 12.21 17.22
C VAL A 75 0.09 10.84 17.59
N ASP A 76 -0.78 9.93 18.04
CA ASP A 76 -0.44 8.53 18.24
C ASP A 76 -0.60 7.74 16.94
N TRP A 77 0.48 7.10 16.52
CA TRP A 77 0.51 6.30 15.30
C TRP A 77 -0.36 5.05 15.40
N VAL A 78 -0.56 4.48 16.59
CA VAL A 78 -1.42 3.30 16.76
C VAL A 78 -2.88 3.69 16.58
N GLU A 79 -3.29 4.81 17.18
CA GLU A 79 -4.64 5.35 17.00
C GLU A 79 -4.91 5.74 15.54
N ASP A 80 -3.90 6.23 14.82
CA ASP A 80 -4.00 6.54 13.38
C ASP A 80 -4.22 5.28 12.51
N LEU A 81 -3.76 4.11 12.97
CA LEU A 81 -3.94 2.83 12.28
C LEU A 81 -5.27 2.13 12.60
N ASP A 82 -5.83 2.38 13.78
CA ASP A 82 -7.07 1.75 14.27
C ASP A 82 -8.35 2.44 13.73
N LEU A 83 -8.21 3.55 12.99
CA LEU A 83 -9.29 4.35 12.39
C LEU A 83 -9.98 3.72 11.17
#